data_AF-W4KJC1-F1
#
_entry.id   AF-W4KJC1-F1
#
_cell.length_a   1.000
_cell.length_b   1.000
_cell.length_c   1.000
_cell.angle_alpha   90.00
_cell.angle_beta   90.00
_cell.angle_gamma   90.00
#
_symmetry.space_group_name_H-M   'P 1'
#
loop_
_entity.id
_entity.type
_entity.pdbx_description
1 polymer ?
#
loop_
_entity_poly.entity_id
_entity_poly.type
_entity_poly.pdbx_seq_one_letter_code
_entity_poly.pdbx_strand_id
1 'polypeptide(L)'
;MSSDQDDGDEENDSHDRDGIYRPPKLAPVPYTESSKDKRARRAPIPAALSSLAHLDPSRPFVESTSGLGATPSMQSTRAREIQRMTEFEEENMTRLVLKKKDDKRRRKDEEDIALGGTGGIVGRRRGGGLEDEFSDVLRSVGRTRMGAVGDGYEELRTKGRKQDALSRARTRGRDEVDGPGGDEQRQRKRSRFEKEVRVAKKRMSAKNKK
;
A
#
# COMPACT_ATOMS: atom_id res chain seq x y z
N MET A 1 -10.06 -26.97 -76.04
CA MET A 1 -9.04 -26.47 -76.99
C MET A 1 -8.47 -25.20 -76.40
N SER A 2 -7.13 -25.11 -76.35
CA SER A 2 -6.29 -23.91 -76.14
C SER A 2 -6.51 -23.09 -74.85
N SER A 3 -5.50 -22.49 -74.24
CA SER A 3 -4.07 -22.27 -74.53
C SER A 3 -3.46 -21.67 -73.24
N ASP A 4 -2.20 -21.87 -72.90
CA ASP A 4 -1.01 -21.04 -73.22
C ASP A 4 -0.16 -21.19 -71.93
N GLN A 5 1.01 -21.83 -71.95
CA GLN A 5 2.32 -21.20 -72.10
C GLN A 5 2.63 -20.15 -71.01
N ASP A 6 3.59 -20.46 -70.12
CA ASP A 6 4.71 -19.54 -69.86
C ASP A 6 5.87 -20.29 -69.19
N ASP A 7 6.93 -20.45 -70.00
CA ASP A 7 8.35 -20.26 -69.74
C ASP A 7 8.98 -20.67 -68.40
N GLY A 8 10.00 -21.53 -68.54
CA GLY A 8 11.00 -21.78 -67.53
C GLY A 8 12.22 -20.88 -67.73
N ASP A 9 12.76 -20.42 -66.61
CA ASP A 9 14.19 -20.19 -66.37
C ASP A 9 14.54 -21.14 -65.20
N GLU A 10 15.36 -22.18 -65.39
CA GLU A 10 16.83 -22.11 -65.31
C GLU A 10 17.28 -21.54 -63.95
N GLU A 11 18.07 -22.20 -63.10
CA GLU A 11 19.00 -23.30 -63.23
C GLU A 11 19.43 -23.70 -61.80
N ASN A 12 19.84 -24.95 -61.63
CA ASN A 12 20.87 -25.44 -60.71
C ASN A 12 21.02 -24.79 -59.31
N ASP A 13 20.96 -25.59 -58.26
CA ASP A 13 22.13 -26.45 -58.04
C ASP A 13 21.93 -27.47 -56.93
N SER A 14 22.21 -28.72 -57.31
CA SER A 14 22.94 -29.71 -56.52
C SER A 14 23.28 -29.31 -55.07
N HIS A 15 22.43 -29.68 -54.12
CA HIS A 15 22.94 -30.06 -52.81
C HIS A 15 22.73 -31.55 -52.67
N ASP A 16 23.83 -32.22 -53.03
CA ASP A 16 24.12 -33.61 -52.79
C ASP A 16 23.50 -34.11 -51.48
N ARG A 17 23.04 -35.36 -51.55
CA ARG A 17 22.48 -36.10 -50.44
C ARG A 17 23.59 -36.44 -49.43
N ASP A 18 24.24 -35.44 -48.85
CA ASP A 18 25.36 -35.58 -47.91
C ASP A 18 24.93 -36.14 -46.54
N GLY A 19 23.65 -36.50 -46.34
CA GLY A 19 23.13 -36.97 -45.06
C GLY A 19 23.17 -35.93 -43.93
N ILE A 20 23.68 -34.73 -44.21
CA ILE A 20 23.80 -33.63 -43.25
C ILE A 20 22.45 -32.93 -43.14
N TYR A 21 21.80 -33.09 -41.98
CA TYR A 21 20.54 -32.43 -41.69
C TYR A 21 20.69 -30.91 -41.71
N ARG A 22 19.96 -30.26 -42.61
CA ARG A 22 19.88 -28.80 -42.71
C ARG A 22 18.54 -28.35 -42.12
N PRO A 23 18.55 -27.61 -41.00
CA PRO A 23 17.31 -27.16 -40.38
C PRO A 23 16.56 -26.18 -41.31
N PRO A 24 15.23 -26.10 -41.16
CA PRO A 24 14.39 -25.26 -42.01
C PRO A 24 14.74 -23.77 -41.85
N LYS A 25 14.80 -23.05 -42.97
CA LYS A 25 15.03 -21.60 -42.96
C LYS A 25 13.73 -20.88 -42.58
N LEU A 26 13.72 -20.18 -41.44
CA LEU A 26 12.58 -19.37 -40.99
C LEU A 26 12.69 -17.93 -41.51
N ALA A 27 11.55 -17.36 -41.91
CA ALA A 27 11.46 -15.94 -42.26
C ALA A 27 11.50 -15.07 -40.98
N PRO A 28 12.07 -13.85 -41.05
CA PRO A 28 12.11 -12.95 -39.91
C PRO A 28 10.70 -12.46 -39.55
N VAL A 29 10.32 -12.65 -38.28
CA VAL A 29 9.06 -12.17 -37.71
C VAL A 29 9.34 -10.94 -36.84
N PRO A 30 8.64 -9.82 -37.02
CA PRO A 30 8.85 -8.62 -36.22
C PRO A 30 8.37 -8.83 -34.77
N TYR A 31 9.22 -8.49 -33.80
CA TYR A 31 8.87 -8.49 -32.37
C TYR A 31 7.94 -7.30 -32.06
N THR A 32 6.70 -7.60 -31.65
CA THR A 32 5.80 -6.62 -31.04
C THR A 32 5.78 -6.85 -29.54
N GLU A 33 6.68 -6.20 -28.80
CA GLU A 33 6.57 -6.21 -27.34
C GLU A 33 5.31 -5.44 -26.94
N SER A 34 4.35 -6.13 -26.31
CA SER A 34 3.24 -5.47 -25.65
C SER A 34 3.82 -4.62 -24.53
N SER A 35 3.81 -3.28 -24.68
CA SER A 35 4.15 -2.34 -23.62
C SER A 35 3.18 -2.50 -22.45
N LYS A 36 3.45 -3.47 -21.56
CA LYS A 36 2.79 -3.56 -20.26
C LYS A 36 3.33 -2.43 -19.41
N ASP A 37 2.48 -1.47 -19.09
CA ASP A 37 2.75 -0.39 -18.15
C ASP A 37 3.34 -0.95 -16.84
N LYS A 38 4.65 -0.77 -16.64
CA LYS A 38 5.39 -1.22 -15.45
C LYS A 38 5.05 -0.42 -14.18
N ARG A 39 3.93 0.32 -14.18
CA ARG A 39 3.53 1.28 -13.13
C ARG A 39 2.18 0.97 -12.48
N ALA A 40 1.72 -0.27 -12.52
CA ALA A 40 0.77 -0.73 -11.51
C ALA A 40 1.49 -0.77 -10.15
N ARG A 41 1.53 0.39 -9.48
CA ARG A 41 2.08 0.56 -8.13
C ARG A 41 1.34 -0.41 -7.21
N ARG A 42 1.95 -1.55 -6.93
CA ARG A 42 1.46 -2.47 -5.89
C ARG A 42 1.31 -1.65 -4.61
N ALA A 43 0.15 -1.76 -3.97
CA ALA A 43 -0.05 -1.13 -2.67
C ALA A 43 1.08 -1.60 -1.73
N PRO A 44 1.66 -0.70 -0.92
CA PRO A 44 2.71 -1.08 0.01
C PRO A 44 2.18 -2.19 0.92
N ILE A 45 2.99 -3.22 1.11
CA ILE A 45 2.67 -4.32 2.03
C ILE A 45 2.60 -3.71 3.43
N PRO A 46 1.53 -3.94 4.21
CA PRO A 46 1.38 -3.36 5.54
C PRO A 46 2.51 -3.85 6.46
N ALA A 47 2.99 -2.94 7.32
CA ALA A 47 4.16 -3.18 8.18
C ALA A 47 4.01 -4.43 9.06
N ALA A 48 2.81 -4.69 9.63
CA ALA A 48 2.55 -5.89 10.41
C ALA A 48 2.75 -7.20 9.61
N LEU A 49 2.36 -7.27 8.33
CA LEU A 49 2.57 -8.47 7.53
C LEU A 49 4.05 -8.73 7.24
N SER A 50 4.85 -7.67 7.16
CA SER A 50 6.31 -7.79 7.09
C SER A 50 6.87 -8.43 8.36
N SER A 51 6.36 -8.07 9.53
CA SER A 51 6.80 -8.69 10.81
C SER A 51 6.44 -10.19 10.89
N LEU A 52 5.27 -10.57 10.35
CA LEU A 52 4.74 -11.94 10.33
C LEU A 52 5.59 -12.90 9.50
N ALA A 53 6.24 -12.41 8.44
CA ALA A 53 7.17 -13.21 7.64
C ALA A 53 8.35 -13.77 8.46
N HIS A 54 8.62 -13.19 9.63
CA HIS A 54 9.69 -13.60 10.54
C HIS A 54 9.16 -14.34 11.78
N LEU A 55 7.84 -14.45 11.93
CA LEU A 55 7.16 -15.21 12.97
C LEU A 55 6.84 -16.61 12.40
N ASP A 56 7.87 -17.44 12.26
CA ASP A 56 7.67 -18.84 11.88
C ASP A 56 7.28 -19.65 13.13
N PRO A 57 6.02 -20.16 13.23
CA PRO A 57 5.57 -20.90 14.41
C PRO A 57 6.34 -22.21 14.61
N SER A 58 7.05 -22.70 13.59
CA SER A 58 7.89 -23.90 13.70
C SER A 58 9.29 -23.61 14.27
N ARG A 59 9.69 -22.33 14.38
CA ARG A 59 10.99 -21.92 14.90
C ARG A 59 10.78 -21.20 16.24
N PRO A 60 11.12 -21.83 17.37
CA PRO A 60 10.94 -21.22 18.68
C PRO A 60 11.78 -19.94 18.79
N PHE A 61 11.25 -18.94 19.50
CA PHE A 61 11.97 -17.70 19.74
C PHE A 61 13.14 -17.93 20.70
N VAL A 62 14.24 -17.23 20.45
CA VAL A 62 15.38 -17.22 21.36
C VAL A 62 15.00 -16.35 22.55
N GLU A 63 14.72 -16.98 23.69
CA GLU A 63 14.46 -16.28 24.94
C GLU A 63 15.79 -15.89 25.60
N SER A 64 15.94 -14.59 25.89
CA SER A 64 17.09 -14.10 26.64
C SER A 64 16.95 -14.44 28.12
N THR A 65 18.02 -14.94 28.73
CA THR A 65 18.07 -15.34 30.15
C THR A 65 18.01 -14.17 31.14
N SER A 66 18.03 -12.93 30.67
CA SER A 66 18.07 -11.74 31.54
C SER A 66 16.75 -11.39 32.21
N GLY A 67 15.66 -12.11 31.93
CA GLY A 67 14.34 -11.85 32.52
C GLY A 67 13.65 -10.57 31.99
N LEU A 68 14.27 -9.84 31.06
CA LEU A 68 13.68 -8.72 30.32
C LEU A 68 12.95 -9.16 29.04
N GLY A 69 12.58 -10.44 28.94
CA GLY A 69 11.99 -11.06 27.76
C GLY A 69 10.53 -10.67 27.51
N ALA A 70 10.28 -9.43 27.10
CA ALA A 70 9.05 -9.09 26.39
C ALA A 70 9.19 -9.52 24.93
N THR A 71 9.00 -10.81 24.67
CA THR A 71 9.13 -11.44 23.34
C THR A 71 8.34 -10.76 22.19
N PRO A 72 7.19 -10.09 22.38
CA PRO A 72 6.54 -9.38 21.26
C PRO A 72 7.13 -7.98 21.00
N SER A 73 7.84 -7.37 21.95
CA SER A 73 8.29 -5.97 21.82
C SER A 73 9.56 -5.85 20.96
N MET A 74 10.43 -6.85 21.04
CA MET A 74 11.64 -7.00 20.21
C MET A 74 11.34 -7.36 18.74
N GLN A 75 10.10 -7.74 18.44
CA GLN A 75 9.70 -8.13 17.09
C GLN A 75 9.27 -6.95 16.21
N SER A 76 9.10 -5.78 16.82
CA SER A 76 8.83 -4.55 16.10
C SER A 76 9.93 -4.29 15.06
N THR A 77 9.52 -3.69 13.95
CA THR A 77 10.43 -3.28 12.87
C THR A 77 11.55 -2.38 13.39
N ARG A 78 11.21 -1.48 14.32
CA ARG A 78 12.13 -0.54 14.95
C ARG A 78 13.13 -1.23 15.88
N ALA A 79 12.68 -2.20 16.68
CA ALA A 79 13.60 -2.95 17.55
C ALA A 79 14.63 -3.74 16.76
N ARG A 80 14.23 -4.34 15.63
CA ARG A 80 15.16 -5.05 14.74
C ARG A 80 16.18 -4.14 14.08
N GLU A 81 15.78 -2.95 13.67
CA GLU A 81 16.71 -1.96 13.11
C GLU A 81 17.78 -1.58 14.14
N ILE A 82 17.37 -1.37 15.40
CA ILE A 82 18.30 -1.06 16.50
C ILE A 82 19.23 -2.23 16.77
N GLN A 83 18.71 -3.45 16.80
CA GLN A 83 19.54 -4.64 16.95
C GLN A 83 20.57 -4.78 15.82
N ARG A 84 20.19 -4.50 14.56
CA ARG A 84 21.14 -4.49 13.44
C ARG A 84 22.21 -3.41 13.58
N MET A 85 21.85 -2.24 14.11
CA MET A 85 22.83 -1.19 14.38
C MET A 85 23.81 -1.61 15.47
N THR A 86 23.34 -2.26 16.54
CA THR A 86 24.22 -2.77 17.60
C THR A 86 25.11 -3.90 17.10
N GLU A 87 24.57 -4.84 16.35
CA GLU A 87 25.33 -5.94 15.72
C GLU A 87 26.43 -5.36 14.81
N PHE A 88 26.10 -4.37 13.97
CA PHE A 88 27.08 -3.71 13.11
C PHE A 88 28.20 -3.03 13.91
N GLU A 89 27.87 -2.38 15.03
CA GLU A 89 28.85 -1.70 15.89
C GLU A 89 29.76 -2.70 16.62
N GLU A 90 29.21 -3.84 17.04
CA GLU A 90 29.95 -4.94 17.66
C GLU A 90 30.88 -5.63 16.66
N GLU A 91 30.39 -5.93 15.45
CA GLU A 91 31.16 -6.55 14.37
C GLU A 91 32.32 -5.68 13.92
N ASN A 92 32.10 -4.37 13.76
CA ASN A 92 33.10 -3.44 13.27
C ASN A 92 33.89 -2.75 14.39
N MET A 93 33.62 -3.08 15.66
CA MET A 93 34.22 -2.46 16.86
C MET A 93 34.23 -0.92 16.81
N THR A 94 33.27 -0.32 16.12
CA THR A 94 33.19 1.12 15.87
C THR A 94 31.75 1.59 16.04
N ARG A 95 31.56 2.79 16.60
CA ARG A 95 30.23 3.37 16.77
C ARG A 95 29.75 4.05 15.50
N LEU A 96 28.46 3.93 15.18
CA LEU A 96 27.85 4.67 14.09
C LEU A 96 27.85 6.17 14.39
N VAL A 97 28.32 6.97 13.42
CA VAL A 97 28.26 8.43 13.52
C VAL A 97 26.89 8.89 13.07
N LEU A 98 26.04 9.29 14.01
CA LEU A 98 24.70 9.81 13.73
C LEU A 98 24.62 11.31 14.00
N LYS A 99 23.51 11.93 13.56
CA LYS A 99 23.19 13.30 13.94
C LYS A 99 22.63 13.31 15.36
N LYS A 100 22.84 14.41 16.10
CA LYS A 100 22.33 14.60 17.47
C LYS A 100 20.85 14.23 17.68
N LYS A 101 19.99 14.47 16.68
CA LYS A 101 18.56 14.12 16.75
C LYS A 101 18.34 12.61 16.66
N ASP A 102 19.10 11.95 15.80
CA ASP A 102 19.00 10.52 15.55
C ASP A 102 19.62 9.73 16.69
N ASP A 103 20.76 10.18 17.25
CA ASP A 103 21.32 9.63 18.50
C ASP A 103 20.34 9.71 19.66
N LYS A 104 19.70 10.88 19.85
CA LYS A 104 18.72 11.07 20.93
C LYS A 104 17.49 10.19 20.73
N ARG A 105 17.08 9.96 19.48
CA ARG A 105 15.96 9.09 19.16
C ARG A 105 16.33 7.62 19.41
N ARG A 106 17.50 7.20 18.91
CA ARG A 106 18.07 5.87 19.10
C ARG A 106 18.16 5.53 20.59
N ARG A 107 18.77 6.40 21.40
CA ARG A 107 18.86 6.20 22.84
C ARG A 107 17.50 6.00 23.52
N LYS A 108 16.49 6.77 23.11
CA LYS A 108 15.12 6.63 23.65
C LYS A 108 14.46 5.34 23.22
N ASP A 109 14.63 4.96 21.96
CA ASP A 109 14.08 3.73 21.43
C ASP A 109 14.77 2.52 22.09
N GLU A 110 16.08 2.57 22.31
CA GLU A 110 16.85 1.57 23.08
C GLU A 110 16.35 1.47 24.53
N GLU A 111 16.18 2.61 25.21
CA GLU A 111 15.62 2.65 26.58
C GLU A 111 14.18 2.08 26.61
N ASP A 112 13.35 2.39 25.62
CA ASP A 112 11.97 1.88 25.51
C ASP A 112 11.97 0.37 25.26
N ILE A 113 12.80 -0.12 24.33
CA ILE A 113 12.92 -1.55 24.02
C ILE A 113 13.46 -2.32 25.23
N ALA A 114 14.46 -1.78 25.92
CA ALA A 114 14.99 -2.38 27.14
C ALA A 114 13.91 -2.49 28.24
N LEU A 115 12.96 -1.55 28.29
CA LEU A 115 11.82 -1.61 29.21
C LEU A 115 10.68 -2.53 28.72
N GLY A 116 10.87 -3.25 27.61
CA GLY A 116 9.84 -4.10 27.00
C GLY A 116 8.85 -3.34 26.12
N GLY A 117 9.17 -2.13 25.72
CA GLY A 117 8.45 -1.34 24.72
C GLY A 117 8.80 -1.75 23.29
N THR A 118 7.95 -1.36 22.35
CA THR A 118 8.08 -1.69 20.92
C THR A 118 8.91 -0.67 20.14
N GLY A 119 9.51 0.32 20.81
CA GLY A 119 10.25 1.41 20.16
C GLY A 119 9.34 2.38 19.40
N GLY A 120 9.82 3.60 19.17
CA GLY A 120 9.10 4.59 18.37
C GLY A 120 8.20 5.55 19.17
N ILE A 121 8.40 5.69 20.49
CA ILE A 121 7.72 6.71 21.29
C ILE A 121 8.19 8.12 20.86
N VAL A 122 7.54 8.68 19.85
CA VAL A 122 7.74 10.06 19.41
C VAL A 122 6.66 10.96 20.03
N GLY A 123 6.99 11.55 21.18
CA GLY A 123 6.21 12.63 21.81
C GLY A 123 5.24 12.20 22.91
N ARG A 124 4.39 13.14 23.37
CA ARG A 124 3.44 12.98 24.50
C ARG A 124 2.29 11.99 24.22
N ARG A 125 2.20 11.42 23.01
CA ARG A 125 1.18 10.42 22.68
C ARG A 125 1.84 9.09 22.37
N ARG A 126 1.38 8.11 23.14
CA ARG A 126 1.65 6.66 23.08
C ARG A 126 1.13 6.11 21.74
N GLY A 127 1.85 6.36 20.65
CA GLY A 127 1.38 6.09 19.29
C GLY A 127 2.49 5.70 18.31
N GLY A 128 3.58 5.14 18.81
CA GLY A 128 4.55 4.42 18.00
C GLY A 128 4.81 3.09 18.69
N GLY A 129 4.61 2.01 17.96
CA GLY A 129 4.64 0.66 18.51
C GLY A 129 3.74 -0.31 17.75
N LEU A 130 3.35 -1.39 18.42
CA LEU A 130 2.45 -2.43 17.89
C LEU A 130 1.22 -1.81 17.18
N GLU A 131 0.59 -0.81 17.79
CA GLU A 131 -0.57 -0.14 17.19
C GLU A 131 -0.27 0.49 15.83
N ASP A 132 0.92 1.08 15.65
CA ASP A 132 1.32 1.69 14.37
C ASP A 132 1.56 0.62 13.30
N GLU A 133 2.13 -0.53 13.70
CA GLU A 133 2.38 -1.68 12.83
C GLU A 133 1.07 -2.36 12.37
N PHE A 134 0.06 -2.42 13.26
CA PHE A 134 -1.28 -2.92 12.95
C PHE A 134 -2.20 -1.83 12.36
N SER A 135 -1.84 -0.55 12.46
CA SER A 135 -2.68 0.56 11.98
C SER A 135 -2.90 0.48 10.47
N ASP A 136 -1.89 0.04 9.71
CA ASP A 136 -2.00 -0.16 8.27
C ASP A 136 -2.93 -1.34 7.93
N VAL A 137 -2.95 -2.38 8.76
CA VAL A 137 -3.88 -3.51 8.61
C VAL A 137 -5.30 -3.06 8.95
N LEU A 138 -5.49 -2.36 10.07
CA LEU A 138 -6.80 -1.84 10.47
C LEU A 138 -7.34 -0.79 9.50
N ARG A 139 -6.46 0.01 8.90
CA ARG A 139 -6.80 1.01 7.89
C ARG A 139 -7.10 0.38 6.53
N SER A 140 -6.41 -0.70 6.17
CA SER A 140 -6.66 -1.44 4.91
C SER A 140 -7.89 -2.36 5.00
N VAL A 141 -8.23 -2.88 6.18
CA VAL A 141 -9.38 -3.78 6.41
C VAL A 141 -10.71 -3.03 6.54
N GLY A 142 -10.71 -1.70 6.65
CA GLY A 142 -11.92 -0.91 6.40
C GLY A 142 -12.34 -0.01 7.56
N ARG A 143 -11.66 1.14 7.69
CA ARG A 143 -12.22 2.28 8.42
C ARG A 143 -11.59 3.59 7.98
N THR A 144 -12.04 4.13 6.85
CA THR A 144 -11.96 5.57 6.63
C THR A 144 -12.77 6.24 7.75
N ARG A 145 -12.18 7.23 8.45
CA ARG A 145 -12.71 7.88 9.67
C ARG A 145 -14.08 8.57 9.52
N MET A 146 -14.83 8.35 8.44
CA MET A 146 -16.02 9.10 8.08
C MET A 146 -17.21 8.28 7.55
N GLY A 147 -17.25 6.95 7.67
CA GLY A 147 -18.50 6.26 7.32
C GLY A 147 -18.50 4.73 7.42
N ALA A 148 -19.66 4.25 7.87
CA ALA A 148 -20.17 2.88 7.90
C ALA A 148 -19.45 1.89 8.82
N VAL A 149 -20.06 1.72 10.00
CA VAL A 149 -19.88 0.58 10.90
C VAL A 149 -20.72 -0.55 10.30
N GLY A 150 -20.14 -1.30 9.36
CA GLY A 150 -20.72 -2.52 8.82
C GLY A 150 -19.60 -3.51 8.61
N ASP A 151 -19.77 -4.75 9.05
CA ASP A 151 -18.92 -5.85 8.59
C ASP A 151 -18.98 -5.83 7.06
N GLY A 152 -17.85 -5.82 6.35
CA GLY A 152 -17.81 -5.68 4.88
C GLY A 152 -18.68 -6.73 4.15
N TYR A 153 -19.03 -7.81 4.85
CA TYR A 153 -20.00 -8.81 4.41
C TYR A 153 -21.46 -8.31 4.41
N GLU A 154 -21.89 -7.52 5.39
CA GLU A 154 -23.21 -6.89 5.40
C GLU A 154 -23.34 -5.82 4.30
N GLU A 155 -22.26 -5.13 3.96
CA GLU A 155 -22.25 -4.16 2.87
C GLU A 155 -22.46 -4.82 1.50
N LEU A 156 -21.82 -5.98 1.25
CA LEU A 156 -22.05 -6.76 0.03
C LEU A 156 -23.48 -7.32 -0.04
N ARG A 157 -24.03 -7.75 1.10
CA ARG A 157 -25.41 -8.25 1.19
C ARG A 157 -26.43 -7.15 0.92
N THR A 158 -26.19 -5.93 1.42
CA THR A 158 -27.09 -4.79 1.22
C THR A 158 -26.95 -4.18 -0.19
N LYS A 159 -25.76 -4.20 -0.77
CA LYS A 159 -25.49 -3.75 -2.16
C LYS A 159 -26.00 -4.74 -3.21
N GLY A 160 -25.99 -6.04 -2.91
CA GLY A 160 -26.61 -7.08 -3.75
C GLY A 160 -28.15 -7.04 -3.77
N ARG A 161 -28.77 -6.44 -2.75
CA ARG A 161 -30.20 -6.10 -2.79
C ARG A 161 -30.36 -4.79 -3.56
N LYS A 162 -31.16 -4.80 -4.64
CA LYS A 162 -31.50 -3.60 -5.40
C LYS A 162 -32.21 -2.61 -4.46
N GLN A 163 -31.44 -1.68 -3.91
CA GLN A 163 -31.94 -0.58 -3.06
C GLN A 163 -32.95 0.26 -3.84
N ASP A 164 -34.02 0.66 -3.14
CA ASP A 164 -35.12 1.49 -3.66
C ASP A 164 -34.60 2.81 -4.27
N ALA A 165 -35.29 3.35 -5.27
CA ALA A 165 -34.84 4.54 -6.01
C ALA A 165 -34.63 5.75 -5.08
N LEU A 166 -35.42 5.84 -4.00
CA LEU A 166 -35.34 6.92 -3.02
C LEU A 166 -34.07 6.85 -2.15
N SER A 167 -33.63 5.65 -1.74
CA SER A 167 -32.39 5.50 -0.98
C SER A 167 -31.16 5.73 -1.87
N ARG A 168 -31.25 5.31 -3.14
CA ARG A 168 -30.21 5.56 -4.16
C ARG A 168 -30.05 7.05 -4.49
N ALA A 169 -31.13 7.84 -4.44
CA ALA A 169 -31.08 9.29 -4.65
C ALA A 169 -30.41 10.03 -3.49
N ARG A 170 -30.54 9.53 -2.26
CA ARG A 170 -29.92 10.13 -1.07
C ARG A 170 -28.42 9.88 -0.98
N THR A 171 -27.93 8.74 -1.47
CA THR A 171 -26.49 8.41 -1.45
C THR A 171 -25.71 9.06 -2.60
N ARG A 172 -26.34 9.29 -3.77
CA ARG A 172 -25.71 9.99 -4.91
C ARG A 172 -25.25 11.42 -4.59
N GLY A 173 -25.88 12.11 -3.65
CA GLY A 173 -25.43 13.43 -3.20
C GLY A 173 -24.11 13.42 -2.43
N ARG A 174 -23.61 12.24 -2.02
CA ARG A 174 -22.40 12.08 -1.21
C ARG A 174 -21.23 11.46 -1.99
N ASP A 175 -21.48 10.65 -3.01
CA ASP A 175 -20.44 9.93 -3.76
C ASP A 175 -19.88 10.69 -4.99
N GLU A 176 -20.46 11.82 -5.41
CA GLU A 176 -19.95 12.63 -6.53
C GLU A 176 -18.87 13.65 -6.08
N VAL A 177 -17.96 13.24 -5.19
CA VAL A 177 -16.82 14.07 -4.76
C VAL A 177 -15.49 13.32 -4.72
N ASP A 178 -15.44 11.99 -4.70
CA ASP A 178 -14.17 11.26 -4.57
C ASP A 178 -13.67 10.69 -5.91
N GLY A 179 -13.24 11.60 -6.79
CA GLY A 179 -12.25 11.31 -7.84
C GLY A 179 -10.83 11.55 -7.31
N PRO A 180 -9.82 10.72 -7.66
CA PRO A 180 -8.55 10.69 -6.94
C PRO A 180 -7.62 11.82 -7.41
N GLY A 181 -7.51 12.86 -6.61
CA GLY A 181 -6.53 13.92 -6.79
C GLY A 181 -6.47 14.80 -5.55
N GLY A 182 -5.34 14.76 -4.84
CA GLY A 182 -5.11 15.61 -3.67
C GLY A 182 -5.18 17.08 -4.03
N ASP A 183 -5.90 17.85 -3.21
CA ASP A 183 -5.40 19.04 -2.52
C ASP A 183 -6.57 19.87 -2.00
N GLU A 184 -6.56 20.07 -0.68
CA GLU A 184 -7.27 21.09 0.09
C GLU A 184 -8.81 21.17 -0.05
N GLN A 185 -9.47 21.25 1.10
CA GLN A 185 -10.90 21.49 1.23
C GLN A 185 -11.30 22.82 0.57
N ARG A 186 -11.54 22.81 -0.75
CA ARG A 186 -12.13 23.95 -1.46
C ARG A 186 -13.59 24.06 -1.02
N GLN A 187 -13.82 24.90 -0.01
CA GLN A 187 -15.17 25.30 0.41
C GLN A 187 -15.91 25.81 -0.82
N ARG A 188 -16.88 25.03 -1.31
CA ARG A 188 -17.73 25.45 -2.43
C ARG A 188 -18.35 26.81 -2.07
N LYS A 189 -18.25 27.77 -2.99
CA LYS A 189 -18.78 29.13 -2.78
C LYS A 189 -20.29 29.01 -2.57
N ARG A 190 -20.75 29.23 -1.34
CA ARG A 190 -22.19 29.22 -0.99
C ARG A 190 -22.94 30.21 -1.88
N SER A 191 -24.08 29.76 -2.42
CA SER A 191 -24.92 30.58 -3.29
C SER A 191 -25.46 31.80 -2.53
N ARG A 192 -25.90 32.84 -3.25
CA ARG A 192 -26.50 34.05 -2.62
C ARG A 192 -27.67 33.68 -1.71
N PHE A 193 -28.49 32.72 -2.15
CA PHE A 193 -29.61 32.17 -1.38
C PHE A 193 -29.15 31.54 -0.05
N GLU A 194 -28.12 30.68 -0.06
CA GLU A 194 -27.62 30.05 1.17
C GLU A 194 -27.02 31.06 2.15
N LYS A 195 -26.42 32.14 1.64
CA LYS A 195 -25.91 33.23 2.48
C LYS A 195 -27.06 33.98 3.15
N GLU A 196 -28.11 34.31 2.40
CA GLU A 196 -29.29 35.01 2.92
C GLU A 196 -30.06 34.16 3.94
N VAL A 197 -30.26 32.87 3.67
CA VAL A 197 -30.88 31.92 4.60
C VAL A 197 -30.08 31.84 5.91
N ARG A 198 -28.74 31.83 5.85
CA ARG A 198 -27.90 31.82 7.06
C ARG A 198 -28.02 33.12 7.86
N VAL A 199 -28.09 34.27 7.19
CA VAL A 199 -28.26 35.58 7.84
C VAL A 199 -29.65 35.67 8.49
N ALA A 200 -30.71 35.25 7.77
CA ALA A 200 -32.07 35.19 8.30
C ALA A 200 -32.15 34.27 9.53
N LYS A 201 -31.56 33.08 9.47
CA LYS A 201 -31.50 32.14 10.60
C LYS A 201 -30.80 32.74 11.82
N LYS A 202 -29.69 33.47 11.62
CA LYS A 202 -28.96 34.13 12.71
C LYS A 202 -29.76 35.28 13.33
N ARG A 203 -30.50 36.04 12.52
CA ARG A 203 -31.39 37.11 13.00
C ARG A 203 -32.57 36.56 13.80
N MET A 204 -33.18 35.47 13.33
CA MET A 204 -34.26 34.79 14.05
C MET A 204 -33.79 34.20 15.38
N SER A 205 -32.62 33.55 15.42
CA SER A 205 -32.08 32.99 16.66
C SER A 205 -31.71 34.08 17.68
N ALA A 206 -31.31 35.26 17.22
CA ALA A 206 -31.03 36.39 18.11
C ALA A 206 -32.32 37.04 18.66
N LYS A 207 -33.41 37.06 17.87
CA LYS A 207 -34.71 37.59 18.29
C LYS A 207 -35.43 36.69 19.30
N ASN A 208 -35.22 35.37 19.22
CA ASN A 208 -35.75 34.40 20.18
C ASN A 208 -34.96 34.31 21.50
N LYS A 209 -33.86 35.08 21.63
CA LYS A 209 -33.01 35.11 22.83
C LYS A 209 -33.17 36.41 23.63
N LYS A 210 -34.21 37.18 23.34
CA LYS A 210 -34.61 38.39 24.05
C LYS A 210 -36.02 38.22 24.58
#